data_AF-A0A7C5XHC5-F1
#
_entry.id   AF-A0A7C5XHC5-F1
#
_cell.length_a   1.000
_cell.length_b   1.000
_cell.length_c   1.000
_cell.angle_alpha   90.00
_cell.angle_beta   90.00
_cell.angle_gamma   90.00
#
_symmetry.space_group_name_H-M   'P 1'
#
loop_
_entity.id
_entity.type
_entity.pdbx_description
1 polymer ?
#
loop_
_entity_poly.entity_id
_entity_poly.type
_entity_poly.pdbx_seq_one_letter_code
_entity_poly.pdbx_strand_id
1 'polypeptide(L)'
;MRSEVKSKIKNMGLQGSLLQAPAGGTGADLKTTPSWGGRSSPPGLNGDAAGLPNGLVVRRYRRFVVYRVAGFDGVIELVAELLFRVSRDSKGSVVYVNGRKIAALLGLGGTIHPIDLSVIYATMARLGFEVVEVGRGKAVVVSMKHPLIEKIRAAKSIDDVIQVIRRHLGE
;
A
#
# COMPACT_ATOMS: atom_id res chain seq x y z
N MET A 1 -38.37 29.09 -15.18
CA MET A 1 -38.18 30.05 -14.06
C MET A 1 -36.84 29.75 -13.41
N ARG A 2 -35.93 30.73 -13.44
CA ARG A 2 -34.60 30.73 -12.81
C ARG A 2 -34.72 31.38 -11.43
N SER A 3 -34.05 30.81 -10.42
CA SER A 3 -33.45 31.43 -9.22
C SER A 3 -33.46 30.41 -8.06
N GLU A 4 -32.50 30.26 -7.17
CA GLU A 4 -31.18 30.84 -6.91
C GLU A 4 -30.57 29.99 -5.77
N VAL A 5 -29.25 29.81 -5.79
CA VAL A 5 -28.45 29.22 -4.72
C VAL A 5 -28.27 30.27 -3.61
N LYS A 6 -28.54 29.95 -2.34
CA LYS A 6 -28.01 30.72 -1.20
C LYS A 6 -27.48 29.81 -0.09
N SER A 7 -26.16 29.83 0.03
CA SER A 7 -25.36 29.35 1.16
C SER A 7 -25.64 30.20 2.42
N LYS A 8 -25.66 29.56 3.58
CA LYS A 8 -25.68 30.24 4.88
C LYS A 8 -24.69 29.59 5.83
N ILE A 9 -23.46 30.08 5.79
CA ILE A 9 -22.41 29.83 6.78
C ILE A 9 -22.80 30.63 8.04
N LYS A 10 -22.97 29.95 9.17
CA LYS A 10 -23.30 30.58 10.45
C LYS A 10 -22.06 30.59 11.35
N ASN A 11 -21.58 31.80 11.58
CA ASN A 11 -20.61 32.18 12.61
C ASN A 11 -21.00 31.63 13.99
N MET A 12 -20.05 30.97 14.65
CA MET A 12 -19.88 30.91 16.10
C MET A 12 -18.37 31.18 16.29
N GLY A 13 -17.89 32.22 16.96
CA GLY A 13 -18.39 32.87 18.16
C GLY A 13 -17.22 32.88 19.16
N LEU A 14 -16.39 33.92 19.06
CA LEU A 14 -15.28 34.27 19.96
C LEU A 14 -15.81 34.64 21.36
N GLN A 15 -15.20 34.09 22.42
CA GLN A 15 -15.07 34.64 23.78
C GLN A 15 -13.75 34.09 24.35
N GLY A 16 -12.72 34.90 24.64
CA GLY A 16 -12.49 35.66 25.89
C GLY A 16 -11.77 34.75 26.91
N SER A 17 -10.61 35.04 27.53
CA SER A 17 -10.07 36.31 28.01
C SER A 17 -8.61 36.17 28.52
N LEU A 18 -7.95 37.34 28.65
CA LEU A 18 -7.11 37.79 29.79
C LEU A 18 -5.68 37.24 30.00
N LEU A 19 -4.70 38.13 29.76
CA LEU A 19 -3.70 38.68 30.72
C LEU A 19 -2.24 38.77 30.21
N GLN A 20 -1.80 40.04 30.16
CA GLN A 20 -0.52 40.60 30.61
C GLN A 20 0.81 40.21 29.93
N ALA A 21 1.39 41.21 29.26
CA ALA A 21 2.83 41.37 29.10
C ALA A 21 3.45 42.03 30.35
N PRO A 22 4.74 41.75 30.62
CA PRO A 22 5.64 42.80 31.07
C PRO A 22 6.85 42.95 30.14
N ALA A 23 7.26 44.22 29.99
CA ALA A 23 8.46 44.65 29.29
C ALA A 23 9.68 44.71 30.23
N GLY A 24 10.88 44.62 29.65
CA GLY A 24 12.19 44.82 30.28
C GLY A 24 13.06 43.57 30.16
N GLY A 25 14.30 43.57 29.67
CA GLY A 25 15.24 44.62 29.29
C GLY A 25 16.64 44.00 29.41
N THR A 26 17.45 44.11 28.36
CA THR A 26 18.93 44.05 28.31
C THR A 26 19.70 42.87 28.95
N GLY A 27 20.47 42.18 28.10
CA GLY A 27 21.86 41.82 28.43
C GLY A 27 22.21 40.34 28.45
N ALA A 28 23.42 40.06 27.94
CA ALA A 28 24.20 38.82 28.02
C ALA A 28 23.99 37.76 26.92
N ASP A 29 24.87 37.90 25.91
CA ASP A 29 25.65 36.82 25.29
C ASP A 29 25.78 35.56 26.16
N LEU A 30 25.48 34.39 25.59
CA LEU A 30 26.17 33.10 25.82
C LEU A 30 25.48 31.99 25.00
N LYS A 31 26.14 31.64 23.89
CA LYS A 31 26.11 30.35 23.18
C LYS A 31 25.09 29.31 23.68
N THR A 32 24.05 29.05 22.88
CA THR A 32 23.45 27.71 22.76
C THR A 32 22.86 27.57 21.36
N THR A 33 23.63 26.95 20.47
CA THR A 33 23.12 26.36 19.23
C THR A 33 22.15 25.24 19.61
N PRO A 34 20.93 25.19 19.06
CA PRO A 34 20.17 23.95 19.05
C PRO A 34 20.93 22.98 18.14
N SER A 35 21.69 22.08 18.76
CA SER A 35 22.25 20.89 18.13
C SER A 35 21.07 20.09 17.57
N TRP A 36 20.80 20.26 16.28
CA TRP A 36 20.04 19.30 15.49
C TRP A 36 20.91 18.05 15.37
N GLY A 37 20.90 17.27 16.46
CA GLY A 37 21.48 15.95 16.50
C GLY A 37 20.83 15.08 15.45
N GLY A 38 21.67 14.38 14.68
CA GLY A 38 21.26 13.19 13.96
C GLY A 38 20.77 13.43 12.55
N ARG A 39 21.68 13.87 11.66
CA ARG A 39 21.61 13.47 10.25
C ARG A 39 21.85 11.96 10.19
N SER A 40 20.84 11.16 10.51
CA SER A 40 20.84 9.74 10.16
C SER A 40 20.68 9.66 8.64
N SER A 41 21.81 9.65 7.95
CA SER A 41 21.90 9.10 6.61
C SER A 41 21.13 7.77 6.60
N PRO A 42 20.12 7.57 5.75
CA PRO A 42 19.49 6.26 5.63
C PRO A 42 20.58 5.29 5.13
N PRO A 43 20.84 4.18 5.85
CA PRO A 43 21.77 3.16 5.38
C PRO A 43 21.14 2.44 4.19
N GLY A 44 21.94 2.20 3.15
CA GLY A 44 21.58 1.26 2.07
C GLY A 44 21.28 1.90 0.70
N LEU A 45 22.17 2.77 0.21
CA LEU A 45 22.33 3.02 -1.23
C LEU A 45 23.24 1.93 -1.81
N ASN A 46 22.78 0.68 -1.83
CA ASN A 46 23.32 -0.35 -2.72
C ASN A 46 22.11 -0.99 -3.40
N GLY A 47 22.00 -0.75 -4.70
CA GLY A 47 21.00 -1.36 -5.56
C GLY A 47 21.38 -2.80 -5.84
N ASP A 48 21.11 -3.67 -4.88
CA ASP A 48 21.09 -5.10 -5.12
C ASP A 48 19.65 -5.58 -5.12
N ALA A 49 19.31 -6.30 -6.18
CA ALA A 49 18.04 -6.99 -6.41
C ALA A 49 17.85 -8.19 -5.45
N ALA A 50 18.16 -7.99 -4.16
CA ALA A 50 18.07 -8.99 -3.11
C ALA A 50 16.90 -8.62 -2.19
N GLY A 51 15.69 -9.06 -2.55
CA GLY A 51 14.51 -8.87 -1.69
C GLY A 51 13.24 -8.43 -2.41
N LEU A 52 13.21 -8.43 -3.74
CA LEU A 52 11.97 -8.25 -4.47
C LEU A 52 11.25 -9.59 -4.62
N PRO A 53 9.91 -9.60 -4.56
CA PRO A 53 9.14 -10.78 -4.89
C PRO A 53 9.48 -11.22 -6.32
N ASN A 54 9.59 -12.53 -6.53
CA ASN A 54 9.90 -13.09 -7.84
C ASN A 54 8.86 -12.63 -8.88
N GLY A 55 9.33 -12.37 -10.11
CA GLY A 55 8.49 -11.87 -11.20
C GLY A 55 8.36 -10.34 -11.30
N LEU A 56 8.85 -9.59 -10.30
CA LEU A 56 8.81 -8.13 -10.31
C LEU A 56 10.08 -7.50 -10.89
N VAL A 57 9.93 -6.68 -11.92
CA VAL A 57 11.00 -5.85 -12.49
C VAL A 57 10.84 -4.41 -12.00
N VAL A 58 11.88 -3.90 -11.36
CA VAL A 58 11.91 -2.48 -10.97
C VAL A 58 12.20 -1.63 -12.20
N ARG A 59 11.26 -0.76 -12.58
CA ARG A 59 11.58 0.39 -13.43
C ARG A 59 11.58 1.65 -12.58
N ARG A 60 12.78 2.12 -12.25
CA ARG A 60 12.98 3.40 -11.58
C ARG A 60 12.75 4.52 -12.58
N TYR A 61 11.66 5.27 -12.43
CA TYR A 61 11.48 6.54 -13.13
C TYR A 61 12.08 7.67 -12.28
N ARG A 62 12.55 8.74 -12.93
CA ARG A 62 13.36 9.85 -12.37
C ARG A 62 12.86 10.45 -11.03
N ARG A 63 11.59 10.24 -10.64
CA ARG A 63 10.98 10.71 -9.38
C ARG A 63 10.13 9.67 -8.63
N PHE A 64 9.89 8.48 -9.19
CA PHE A 64 9.01 7.45 -8.59
C PHE A 64 9.52 6.04 -8.92
N VAL A 65 9.43 5.12 -7.95
CA VAL A 65 9.66 3.69 -8.19
C VAL A 65 8.34 3.08 -8.62
N VAL A 66 8.29 2.59 -9.86
CA VAL A 66 7.13 1.88 -10.39
C VAL A 66 7.54 0.45 -10.70
N TYR A 67 6.82 -0.49 -10.10
CA TYR A 67 7.10 -1.90 -10.28
C TYR A 67 6.30 -2.43 -11.48
N ARG A 68 7.02 -3.13 -12.36
CA ARG A 68 6.47 -3.84 -13.52
C ARG A 68 6.53 -5.33 -13.24
N VAL A 69 5.66 -6.10 -13.88
CA VAL A 69 5.75 -7.56 -13.86
C VAL A 69 6.44 -8.01 -15.15
N ALA A 70 7.37 -8.97 -15.06
CA ALA A 70 8.19 -9.42 -16.20
C ALA A 70 7.38 -10.11 -17.31
N GLY A 71 6.26 -10.75 -16.95
CA GLY A 71 5.40 -11.55 -17.84
C GLY A 71 4.29 -12.24 -17.05
N PHE A 72 3.49 -13.08 -17.69
CA PHE A 72 2.36 -13.75 -17.02
C PHE A 72 2.81 -14.67 -15.88
N ASP A 73 3.90 -15.42 -16.04
CA ASP A 73 4.51 -16.21 -14.96
C ASP A 73 4.84 -15.35 -13.74
N GLY A 74 5.41 -14.16 -13.95
CA GLY A 74 5.67 -13.23 -12.86
C GLY A 74 4.41 -12.72 -12.17
N VAL A 75 3.27 -12.68 -12.87
CA VAL A 75 1.97 -12.34 -12.27
C VAL A 75 1.52 -13.48 -11.36
N ILE A 76 1.69 -14.73 -11.80
CA ILE A 76 1.33 -15.92 -10.99
C ILE A 76 2.17 -15.95 -9.72
N GLU A 77 3.49 -15.78 -9.82
CA GLU A 77 4.40 -15.75 -8.67
C GLU A 77 4.01 -14.66 -7.69
N LEU A 78 3.72 -13.45 -8.20
CA LEU A 78 3.30 -12.33 -7.37
C LEU A 78 1.95 -12.57 -6.69
N VAL A 79 0.97 -13.11 -7.41
CA VAL A 79 -0.35 -13.43 -6.86
C VAL A 79 -0.23 -14.55 -5.83
N ALA A 80 0.64 -15.55 -6.07
CA ALA A 80 0.93 -16.62 -5.13
C ALA A 80 1.49 -16.06 -3.81
N GLU A 81 2.51 -15.20 -3.90
CA GLU A 81 3.10 -14.59 -2.73
C GLU A 81 2.10 -13.68 -1.98
N LEU A 82 1.32 -12.90 -2.72
CA LEU A 82 0.27 -12.05 -2.16
C LEU A 82 -0.75 -12.88 -1.38
N LEU A 83 -1.30 -13.95 -1.97
CA LEU A 83 -2.29 -14.80 -1.33
C LEU A 83 -1.69 -15.59 -0.16
N PHE A 84 -0.43 -16.04 -0.29
CA PHE A 84 0.30 -16.72 0.78
C PHE A 84 0.43 -15.82 2.02
N ARG A 85 0.85 -14.56 1.85
CA ARG A 85 0.92 -13.56 2.93
C ARG A 85 -0.47 -13.23 3.47
N VAL A 86 -1.46 -12.99 2.60
CA VAL A 86 -2.84 -12.70 3.03
C VAL A 86 -3.40 -13.82 3.90
N SER A 87 -3.20 -15.09 3.50
CA SER A 87 -3.73 -16.26 4.21
C SER A 87 -3.19 -16.43 5.65
N ARG A 88 -1.96 -15.93 5.91
CA ARG A 88 -1.23 -16.06 7.17
C ARG A 88 -1.34 -14.83 8.05
N ASP A 89 -1.16 -13.65 7.46
CA ASP A 89 -0.98 -12.41 8.21
C ASP A 89 -2.28 -11.62 8.38
N SER A 90 -3.30 -11.91 7.56
CA SER A 90 -4.56 -11.18 7.62
C SER A 90 -5.47 -11.68 8.72
N LYS A 91 -5.94 -10.74 9.55
CA LYS A 91 -6.96 -10.97 10.58
C LYS A 91 -8.35 -10.64 10.02
N GLY A 92 -9.35 -11.41 10.43
CA GLY A 92 -10.74 -11.22 10.05
C GLY A 92 -11.25 -12.24 9.02
N SER A 93 -12.53 -12.14 8.67
CA SER A 93 -13.17 -13.05 7.71
C SER A 93 -13.02 -12.62 6.26
N VAL A 94 -12.84 -11.32 6.00
CA VAL A 94 -12.76 -10.73 4.66
C VAL A 94 -11.66 -9.68 4.64
N VAL A 95 -10.86 -9.70 3.57
CA VAL A 95 -9.70 -8.83 3.39
C VAL A 95 -9.86 -8.07 2.08
N TYR A 96 -9.99 -6.75 2.16
CA TYR A 96 -9.92 -5.89 0.97
C TYR A 96 -8.46 -5.65 0.60
N VAL A 97 -8.13 -5.92 -0.67
CA VAL A 97 -6.77 -5.86 -1.22
C VAL A 97 -6.75 -4.88 -2.39
N ASN A 98 -6.33 -3.66 -2.13
CA ASN A 98 -6.12 -2.61 -3.14
C ASN A 98 -4.64 -2.48 -3.51
N GLY A 99 -4.30 -1.69 -4.54
CA GLY A 99 -2.92 -1.57 -5.02
C GLY A 99 -1.92 -1.10 -3.95
N ARG A 100 -2.34 -0.24 -3.03
CA ARG A 100 -1.48 0.19 -1.90
C ARG A 100 -1.22 -0.96 -0.92
N LYS A 101 -2.25 -1.76 -0.62
CA LYS A 101 -2.12 -2.91 0.26
C LYS A 101 -1.30 -4.03 -0.38
N ILE A 102 -1.42 -4.23 -1.70
CA ILE A 102 -0.56 -5.16 -2.44
C ILE A 102 0.90 -4.72 -2.30
N ALA A 103 1.19 -3.44 -2.56
CA ALA A 103 2.55 -2.92 -2.39
C ALA A 103 3.08 -3.10 -0.96
N ALA A 104 2.26 -2.80 0.05
CA ALA A 104 2.64 -2.99 1.46
C ALA A 104 2.88 -4.46 1.82
N LEU A 105 2.00 -5.37 1.39
CA LEU A 105 2.13 -6.80 1.64
C LEU A 105 3.39 -7.38 0.98
N LEU A 106 3.75 -6.88 -0.20
CA LEU A 106 4.95 -7.29 -0.93
C LEU A 106 6.22 -6.51 -0.53
N GLY A 107 6.15 -5.63 0.48
CA GLY A 107 7.30 -4.84 0.95
C GLY A 107 7.82 -3.81 -0.07
N LEU A 108 6.99 -3.38 -1.01
CA LEU A 108 7.39 -2.46 -2.08
C LEU A 108 7.45 -1.02 -1.57
N GLY A 109 8.54 -0.32 -1.88
CA GLY A 109 8.73 1.10 -1.54
C GLY A 109 7.98 2.08 -2.46
N GLY A 110 7.09 1.58 -3.33
CA GLY A 110 6.46 2.34 -4.40
C GLY A 110 5.21 1.65 -4.97
N THR A 111 4.61 2.25 -5.99
CA THR A 111 3.36 1.77 -6.58
C THR A 111 3.60 0.76 -7.70
N ILE A 112 2.71 -0.21 -7.85
CA ILE A 112 2.68 -1.10 -9.02
C ILE A 112 2.10 -0.32 -10.21
N HIS A 113 2.63 -0.56 -11.41
CA HIS A 113 2.12 0.10 -12.61
C HIS A 113 0.63 -0.21 -12.83
N PRO A 114 -0.22 0.77 -13.20
CA PRO A 114 -1.67 0.56 -13.33
C PRO A 114 -2.08 -0.57 -14.30
N ILE A 115 -1.32 -0.74 -15.39
CA ILE A 115 -1.53 -1.85 -16.34
C ILE A 115 -1.34 -3.19 -15.64
N ASP A 116 -0.23 -3.38 -14.93
CA ASP A 116 0.07 -4.65 -14.26
C ASP A 116 -0.87 -4.89 -13.09
N LEU A 117 -1.27 -3.82 -12.40
CA LEU A 117 -2.31 -3.87 -11.37
C LEU A 117 -3.65 -4.37 -11.94
N SER A 118 -3.99 -3.99 -13.16
CA SER A 118 -5.20 -4.46 -13.85
C SER A 118 -5.10 -5.96 -14.18
N VAL A 119 -3.93 -6.42 -14.60
CA VAL A 119 -3.67 -7.86 -14.83
C VAL A 119 -3.76 -8.65 -13.53
N ILE A 120 -3.19 -8.15 -12.44
CA ILE A 120 -3.30 -8.78 -11.11
C ILE A 120 -4.78 -8.91 -10.69
N TYR A 121 -5.58 -7.86 -10.87
CA TYR A 121 -7.01 -7.93 -10.57
C TYR A 121 -7.76 -8.91 -11.47
N ALA A 122 -7.44 -8.95 -12.76
CA ALA A 122 -8.02 -9.93 -13.67
C ALA A 122 -7.66 -11.37 -13.29
N THR A 123 -6.41 -11.62 -12.89
CA THR A 123 -5.96 -12.94 -12.40
C THR A 123 -6.68 -13.32 -11.11
N MET A 124 -6.79 -12.39 -10.15
CA MET A 124 -7.53 -12.64 -8.91
C MET A 124 -9.02 -12.93 -9.18
N ALA A 125 -9.63 -12.27 -10.16
CA ALA A 125 -11.00 -12.56 -10.59
C ALA A 125 -11.13 -13.98 -11.18
N ARG A 126 -10.17 -14.42 -12.00
CA ARG A 126 -10.12 -15.79 -12.54
C ARG A 126 -9.95 -16.85 -11.46
N LEU A 127 -9.29 -16.51 -10.35
CA LEU A 127 -9.17 -17.36 -9.16
C LEU A 127 -10.44 -17.42 -8.30
N GLY A 128 -11.51 -16.74 -8.72
CA GLY A 128 -12.81 -16.72 -8.04
C GLY A 128 -12.96 -15.62 -7.00
N PHE A 129 -12.02 -14.68 -6.89
CA PHE A 129 -12.15 -13.55 -5.97
C PHE A 129 -12.93 -12.40 -6.60
N GLU A 130 -13.78 -11.75 -5.81
CA GLU A 130 -14.58 -10.64 -6.29
C GLU A 130 -13.73 -9.36 -6.41
N VAL A 131 -13.86 -8.64 -7.52
CA VAL A 131 -13.21 -7.34 -7.73
C VAL A 131 -14.27 -6.25 -7.67
N VAL A 132 -14.14 -5.37 -6.68
CA VAL A 132 -15.10 -4.29 -6.43
C VAL A 132 -14.47 -2.92 -6.64
N GLU A 133 -15.29 -1.95 -7.01
CA GLU A 133 -14.88 -0.55 -7.04
C GLU A 133 -15.00 0.05 -5.63
N VAL A 134 -13.92 0.69 -5.18
CA VAL A 134 -13.84 1.33 -3.86
C VAL A 134 -13.40 2.77 -4.06
N GLY A 135 -14.38 3.69 -4.02
CA GLY A 135 -14.15 5.12 -4.22
C GLY A 135 -13.61 5.44 -5.61
N ARG A 136 -12.34 5.85 -5.71
CA ARG A 136 -11.65 6.17 -6.97
C ARG A 136 -10.76 5.04 -7.50
N GLY A 137 -10.85 3.83 -6.94
CA GLY A 137 -9.98 2.72 -7.30
C GLY A 137 -10.68 1.36 -7.24
N LYS A 138 -9.92 0.29 -7.47
CA LYS A 138 -10.40 -1.09 -7.37
C LYS A 138 -9.76 -1.80 -6.20
N ALA A 139 -10.47 -2.77 -5.65
CA ALA A 139 -9.95 -3.69 -4.64
C ALA A 139 -10.47 -5.10 -4.91
N VAL A 140 -9.66 -6.09 -4.57
CA VAL A 140 -10.10 -7.49 -4.53
C VAL A 140 -10.61 -7.79 -3.13
N VAL A 141 -11.76 -8.45 -3.05
CA VAL A 141 -12.34 -8.95 -1.81
C VAL A 141 -11.90 -10.41 -1.64
N VAL A 142 -11.00 -10.64 -0.68
CA VAL A 142 -10.51 -11.98 -0.36
C VAL A 142 -11.23 -12.48 0.88
N SER A 143 -12.16 -13.42 0.70
CA SER A 143 -12.76 -14.13 1.82
C SER A 143 -11.80 -15.17 2.37
N MET A 144 -11.55 -15.16 3.68
CA MET A 144 -10.69 -16.13 4.34
C MET A 144 -11.32 -17.53 4.42
N LYS A 145 -12.62 -17.65 4.12
CA LYS A 145 -13.36 -18.91 3.97
C LYS A 145 -13.38 -19.41 2.52
N HIS A 146 -12.67 -18.74 1.61
CA HIS A 146 -12.63 -19.14 0.22
C HIS A 146 -11.86 -20.47 0.08
N PRO A 147 -12.36 -21.48 -0.67
CA PRO A 147 -11.70 -22.79 -0.77
C PRO A 147 -10.25 -22.72 -1.24
N LEU A 148 -9.92 -21.75 -2.11
CA LEU A 148 -8.54 -21.53 -2.55
C LEU A 148 -7.64 -21.03 -1.40
N ILE A 149 -8.15 -20.16 -0.53
CA ILE A 149 -7.40 -19.63 0.62
C ILE A 149 -7.13 -20.74 1.64
N GLU A 150 -8.08 -21.65 1.86
CA GLU A 150 -7.89 -22.80 2.74
C GLU A 150 -6.78 -23.73 2.22
N LYS A 151 -6.76 -24.01 0.91
CA LYS A 151 -5.67 -24.77 0.26
C LYS A 151 -4.32 -24.07 0.40
N ILE A 152 -4.28 -22.75 0.18
CA ILE A 152 -3.06 -21.94 0.29
C ILE A 152 -2.56 -21.88 1.73
N ARG A 153 -3.45 -21.84 2.72
CA ARG A 153 -3.10 -21.88 4.14
C ARG A 153 -2.47 -23.22 4.53
N ALA A 154 -2.92 -24.31 3.93
CA ALA A 154 -2.34 -25.64 4.13
C ALA A 154 -0.99 -25.84 3.42
N ALA A 155 -0.68 -25.03 2.41
CA ALA A 155 0.59 -25.08 1.68
C ALA A 155 1.76 -24.66 2.59
N LYS A 156 2.91 -25.35 2.45
CA LYS A 156 4.09 -25.12 3.30
C LYS A 156 5.03 -24.07 2.70
N SER A 157 5.06 -23.96 1.37
CA SER A 157 5.93 -23.04 0.64
C SER A 157 5.14 -22.15 -0.35
N ILE A 158 5.80 -21.12 -0.88
CA ILE A 158 5.24 -20.30 -1.97
C ILE A 158 5.18 -21.12 -3.27
N ASP A 159 6.15 -22.00 -3.52
CA ASP A 159 6.17 -22.86 -4.71
C ASP A 159 4.95 -23.80 -4.77
N ASP A 160 4.54 -24.35 -3.61
CA ASP A 160 3.33 -25.14 -3.49
C ASP A 160 2.09 -24.31 -3.89
N VAL A 161 2.06 -23.03 -3.48
CA VAL A 161 0.97 -22.11 -3.84
C VAL A 161 0.97 -21.80 -5.32
N ILE A 162 2.13 -21.58 -5.93
CA ILE A 162 2.26 -21.38 -7.38
C ILE A 162 1.65 -22.56 -8.13
N GLN A 163 1.95 -23.80 -7.71
CA GLN A 163 1.36 -25.00 -8.31
C GLN A 163 -0.15 -25.08 -8.12
N VAL A 164 -0.66 -24.74 -6.92
CA VAL A 164 -2.11 -24.70 -6.65
C VAL A 164 -2.81 -23.69 -7.56
N ILE A 165 -2.20 -22.52 -7.75
CA ILE A 165 -2.74 -21.45 -8.60
C ILE A 165 -2.71 -21.84 -10.07
N ARG A 166 -1.58 -22.35 -10.59
CA ARG A 166 -1.46 -22.83 -11.99
C ARG A 166 -2.51 -23.89 -12.31
N ARG A 167 -2.64 -24.91 -11.44
CA ARG A 167 -3.68 -25.93 -11.58
C ARG A 167 -5.10 -25.37 -11.59
N HIS A 168 -5.34 -24.31 -10.82
CA HIS A 168 -6.66 -23.66 -10.79
C HIS A 168 -6.93 -22.83 -12.05
N LEU A 169 -5.90 -22.25 -12.64
CA LEU A 169 -5.98 -21.50 -13.89
C LEU A 169 -5.98 -22.40 -15.15
N GLY A 170 -5.70 -23.69 -14.99
CA GLY A 170 -5.63 -24.66 -16.09
C GLY A 170 -4.28 -24.69 -16.80
N GLU A 171 -3.21 -24.27 -16.12
CA GLU A 171 -1.82 -24.30 -16.59
C GLU A 171 -1.00 -25.44 -15.98
#